data_AF-A0A357F0F9-F1
#
_entry.id   AF-A0A357F0F9-F1
#
_cell.length_a   1.000
_cell.length_b   1.000
_cell.length_c   1.000
_cell.angle_alpha   90.00
_cell.angle_beta   90.00
_cell.angle_gamma   90.00
#
_symmetry.space_group_name_H-M   'P 1'
#
loop_
_entity.id
_entity.type
_entity.pdbx_description
1 polymer ?
#
loop_
_entity_poly.entity_id
_entity_poly.type
_entity_poly.pdbx_seq_one_letter_code
_entity_poly.pdbx_strand_id
1 'polypeptide(L)' 'YSYSAGFNWRALTALVVAVAPVVPGFLRAATTPGGQIADPNFFDALYAYAWFVTFGIGFILYLVLMKVFARKT' A
#
# COMPACT_ATOMS: atom_id res chain seq x y z
N TYR A 1 23.48 -4.22 6.05
CA TYR A 1 22.13 -4.82 6.10
C TYR A 1 21.94 -5.49 7.45
N SER A 2 21.12 -4.94 8.34
CA SER A 2 20.72 -5.62 9.59
C SER A 2 19.25 -5.98 9.44
N TYR A 3 18.99 -7.21 9.00
CA TYR A 3 17.66 -7.81 8.95
C TYR A 3 17.49 -8.64 10.23
N SER A 4 16.39 -8.47 10.97
CA SER A 4 16.13 -9.39 12.09
C SER A 4 15.66 -10.71 11.51
N ALA A 5 16.43 -11.79 11.69
CA ALA A 5 16.08 -13.12 11.18
C ALA A 5 15.84 -13.18 9.65
N GLY A 6 16.50 -12.32 8.86
CA GLY A 6 16.38 -12.29 7.39
C GLY A 6 15.24 -11.43 6.83
N PHE A 7 14.37 -10.87 7.68
CA PHE A 7 13.27 -10.00 7.25
C PHE A 7 13.45 -8.55 7.68
N ASN A 8 12.95 -7.63 6.85
CA ASN A 8 12.78 -6.22 7.20
C ASN A 8 11.32 -5.95 7.55
N TRP A 9 10.97 -6.12 8.82
CA TRP A 9 9.61 -5.89 9.31
C TRP A 9 9.09 -4.49 9.04
N ARG A 10 9.98 -3.49 8.96
CA ARG A 10 9.60 -2.11 8.63
C ARG A 10 9.19 -1.96 7.18
N ALA A 11 9.94 -2.60 6.27
CA ALA A 11 9.59 -2.63 4.85
C ALA A 11 8.26 -3.37 4.62
N LEU A 12 8.05 -4.50 5.30
CA LEU A 12 6.78 -5.25 5.26
C LEU A 12 5.62 -4.41 5.79
N THR A 13 5.82 -3.70 6.89
CA THR A 13 4.80 -2.79 7.44
C THR A 13 4.46 -1.67 6.45
N ALA A 14 5.49 -1.05 5.85
CA ALA A 14 5.28 -0.03 4.81
C ALA A 14 4.47 -0.57 3.63
N LEU A 15 4.76 -1.80 3.18
CA LEU A 15 4.03 -2.45 2.10
C LEU A 15 2.56 -2.68 2.46
N VAL A 16 2.27 -3.28 3.62
CA VAL A 16 0.90 -3.60 4.05
C VAL A 16 0.08 -2.32 4.21
N VAL A 17 0.62 -1.31 4.87
CA VAL A 17 -0.07 -0.03 5.09
C VAL A 17 -0.29 0.71 3.77
N ALA A 18 0.64 0.63 2.82
CA ALA A 18 0.48 1.25 1.52
C ALA A 18 -0.63 0.62 0.67
N VAL A 19 -0.83 -0.70 0.77
CA VAL A 19 -1.85 -1.43 0.01
C VAL A 19 -3.24 -1.35 0.66
N ALA A 20 -3.33 -1.24 1.99
CA ALA A 20 -4.60 -1.27 2.72
C ALA A 20 -5.70 -0.33 2.17
N PRO A 21 -5.44 0.93 1.77
CA PRO A 21 -6.48 1.87 1.32
C PRO A 21 -7.16 1.47 0.01
N VAL A 22 -6.48 0.71 -0.87
CA VAL A 22 -7.01 0.32 -2.18
C VAL A 22 -7.77 -1.01 -2.15
N VAL A 23 -7.67 -1.77 -1.05
CA VAL A 23 -8.33 -3.08 -0.89
C VAL A 23 -9.85 -3.00 -1.05
N PRO A 24 -10.57 -2.02 -0.46
CA PRO A 24 -12.03 -1.97 -0.61
C PRO A 24 -12.48 -1.80 -2.07
N GLY A 25 -11.80 -0.95 -2.85
CA GLY A 25 -12.09 -0.76 -4.27
C GLY A 25 -11.73 -1.98 -5.12
N PHE A 26 -10.60 -2.63 -4.80
CA PHE A 26 -10.23 -3.90 -5.43
C PHE A 26 -11.30 -4.98 -5.24
N LEU A 27 -11.77 -5.17 -3.99
CA LEU A 27 -12.78 -6.18 -3.69
C LEU A 27 -14.07 -5.92 -4.45
N ARG A 28 -14.54 -4.67 -4.51
CA ARG A 28 -15.73 -4.30 -5.27
C ARG A 28 -15.57 -4.56 -6.76
N ALA A 29 -14.43 -4.19 -7.34
CA ALA A 29 -14.14 -4.47 -8.74
C ALA A 29 -14.10 -5.98 -9.03
N ALA A 30 -13.50 -6.77 -8.13
CA ALA A 30 -13.38 -8.22 -8.26
C ALA A 30 -14.71 -8.97 -8.12
N THR A 31 -15.65 -8.47 -7.30
CA THR A 31 -16.96 -9.10 -7.10
C THR A 31 -18.04 -8.59 -8.06
N THR A 32 -17.78 -7.51 -8.79
CA THR A 32 -18.74 -6.94 -9.75
C THR A 32 -18.67 -7.70 -11.08
N PRO A 33 -19.79 -8.28 -11.59
CA PRO A 33 -19.80 -8.91 -12.90
C PRO A 33 -19.34 -7.95 -14.00
N GLY A 34 -18.31 -8.34 -14.75
CA GLY A 34 -17.70 -7.49 -15.79
C GLY A 34 -16.75 -6.40 -15.27
N GLY A 35 -16.53 -6.29 -13.96
CA GLY A 35 -15.55 -5.37 -13.36
C GLY A 35 -15.86 -3.87 -13.52
N GLN A 36 -17.00 -3.53 -14.11
CA GLN A 36 -17.44 -2.15 -14.34
C GLN A 36 -18.45 -1.75 -13.27
N ILE A 37 -18.07 -0.78 -12.45
CA ILE A 37 -18.92 -0.23 -11.38
C ILE A 37 -19.65 0.98 -11.97
N ALA A 38 -20.98 0.91 -12.08
CA ALA A 38 -21.79 1.97 -12.69
C ALA A 38 -21.74 3.29 -11.91
N ASP A 39 -21.67 3.21 -10.58
CA ASP A 39 -21.58 4.36 -9.67
C ASP A 39 -20.31 4.27 -8.80
N PRO A 40 -19.15 4.73 -9.30
CA PRO A 40 -17.89 4.66 -8.56
C PRO A 40 -17.89 5.58 -7.34
N ASN A 41 -17.41 5.08 -6.20
CA ASN A 41 -17.16 5.87 -5.01
C ASN A 41 -15.66 6.15 -4.82
N PHE A 42 -15.32 6.78 -3.70
CA PHE A 42 -13.95 7.14 -3.35
C PHE A 42 -12.97 5.96 -3.39
N PHE A 43 -13.36 4.77 -2.90
CA PHE A 43 -12.48 3.60 -2.87
C PHE A 43 -12.25 3.00 -4.25
N ASP A 44 -13.26 3.09 -5.13
CA ASP A 44 -13.12 2.65 -6.52
C ASP A 44 -12.15 3.57 -7.28
N ALA A 45 -12.23 4.88 -7.04
CA ALA A 45 -11.26 5.85 -7.57
C ALA A 45 -9.85 5.59 -7.02
N LEU A 46 -9.71 5.27 -5.73
CA LEU A 46 -8.42 4.90 -5.14
C LEU A 46 -7.82 3.67 -5.82
N TYR A 47 -8.64 2.65 -6.06
CA TYR A 47 -8.21 1.43 -6.74
C TYR A 47 -7.88 1.68 -8.22
N ALA A 48 -8.65 2.53 -8.91
CA ALA A 48 -8.36 2.92 -10.29
C ALA A 48 -6.96 3.56 -10.44
N TYR A 49 -6.48 4.26 -9.40
CA TYR A 49 -5.13 4.83 -9.33
C TYR A 49 -4.18 4.07 -8.39
N ALA A 50 -4.42 2.77 -8.16
CA ALA A 50 -3.70 2.00 -7.15
C ALA A 50 -2.18 2.05 -7.31
N TRP A 51 -1.65 2.01 -8.54
CA TRP A 51 -0.21 2.10 -8.79
C TRP A 51 0.41 3.37 -8.21
N PHE A 52 -0.23 4.53 -8.39
CA PHE A 52 0.28 5.80 -7.88
C PHE A 52 0.09 5.95 -6.37
N VAL A 53 -1.10 5.56 -5.88
CA VAL A 53 -1.46 5.68 -4.46
C VAL A 53 -0.56 4.79 -3.60
N THR A 54 -0.48 3.50 -3.93
CA THR A 54 0.31 2.53 -3.16
C THR A 54 1.82 2.80 -3.28
N PHE A 55 2.31 3.21 -4.45
CA PHE A 55 3.72 3.58 -4.61
C PHE A 55 4.07 4.83 -3.80
N GLY A 56 3.25 5.89 -3.87
CA GLY A 56 3.48 7.13 -3.13
C GLY A 56 3.48 6.90 -1.61
N ILE A 57 2.46 6.20 -1.09
CA ILE A 57 2.37 5.88 0.33
C ILE A 57 3.53 4.96 0.75
N GLY A 58 3.81 3.91 -0.02
CA GLY A 58 4.87 2.95 0.27
C GLY A 58 6.25 3.60 0.28
N PHE A 59 6.53 4.49 -0.67
CA PHE A 59 7.77 5.25 -0.74
C PHE A 59 7.95 6.15 0.49
N ILE A 60 6.93 6.94 0.85
CA ILE A 60 6.99 7.84 2.01
C ILE A 60 7.15 7.03 3.30
N LEU A 61 6.32 6.00 3.50
CA LEU A 61 6.38 5.16 4.70
C LEU A 61 7.73 4.47 4.81
N TYR A 62 8.23 3.86 3.73
CA TYR A 62 9.53 3.23 3.73
C TYR A 62 10.64 4.22 4.07
N LEU A 63 10.67 5.40 3.43
CA LEU A 63 11.66 6.43 3.73
C LEU A 63 11.61 6.89 5.18
N VAL A 64 10.42 7.15 5.73
CA VAL A 64 10.25 7.56 7.12
C VAL A 64 10.68 6.44 8.07
N LEU A 65 10.20 5.21 7.86
CA LEU A 65 10.54 4.06 8.69
C LEU A 65 12.03 3.73 8.64
N MET A 66 12.67 3.89 7.48
CA MET A 66 14.11 3.70 7.36
C MET A 66 14.89 4.87 7.96
N LYS A 67 14.50 6.14 7.76
CA LYS A 67 15.24 7.28 8.33
C LYS A 67 15.07 7.44 9.84
N VAL A 68 13.87 7.25 10.37
CA VAL A 68 13.56 7.43 11.80
C VAL A 68 14.18 6.31 12.62
N PHE A 69 14.20 5.08 12.08
CA PHE A 69 14.65 3.92 12.85
C PHE A 69 15.95 3.29 12.34
N ALA A 70 16.56 3.80 11.26
CA ALA A 70 17.98 3.52 10.99
C ALA A 70 18.76 4.17 12.13
N ARG A 71 19.14 3.33 13.09
CA ARG A 71 20.07 3.70 14.16
C ARG A 71 21.26 4.38 13.52
N LYS A 72 21.58 5.60 13.98
CA LYS A 72 22.97 6.06 14.03
C LYS A 72 23.75 5.00 14.82
N THR A 73 24.48 4.16 14.12
CA THR A 73 25.62 3.42 14.69
C THR A 73 26.87 4.10 14.17
#